data_AF-A0A1H2ZJW0-F1
#
_entry.id   AF-A0A1H2ZJW0-F1
#
_cell.length_a   1.000
_cell.length_b   1.000
_cell.length_c   1.000
_cell.angle_alpha   90.00
_cell.angle_beta   90.00
_cell.angle_gamma   90.00
#
_symmetry.space_group_name_H-M   'P 1'
#
loop_
_entity.id
_entity.type
_entity.pdbx_description
1 polymer ?
#
loop_
_entity_poly.entity_id
_entity_poly.type
_entity_poly.pdbx_seq_one_letter_code
_entity_poly.pdbx_strand_id
1 'polypeptide(L)' 'MITDQLLQRINALAKKQKGEGLTPAEKEEQRRLRETYLKGIRGQVKTQLDRIRFVDEKDLNNEK' A
#
# COMPACT_ATOMS: atom_id res chain seq x y z
N MET A 1 4.43 7.55 6.85
CA MET A 1 4.42 6.10 7.17
C MET A 1 3.02 5.58 6.88
N ILE A 2 2.86 4.41 6.26
CA ILE A 2 1.54 3.79 6.12
C ILE A 2 1.18 3.23 7.49
N THR A 3 0.02 3.61 8.01
CA THR A 3 -0.47 3.12 9.30
C THR A 3 -1.71 2.26 9.09
N ASP A 4 -1.92 1.29 9.99
CA ASP A 4 -3.10 0.43 9.93
C ASP A 4 -4.40 1.23 10.03
N GLN A 5 -4.40 2.31 10.82
CA GLN A 5 -5.52 3.24 10.93
C GLN A 5 -5.87 3.91 9.59
N LEU A 6 -4.87 4.30 8.81
CA LEU A 6 -5.07 4.89 7.49
C LEU A 6 -5.70 3.87 6.53
N LEU A 7 -5.20 2.63 6.53
CA LEU A 7 -5.73 1.55 5.69
C LEU A 7 -7.18 1.19 6.08
N GLN A 8 -7.45 1.07 7.39
CA GLN A 8 -8.78 0.83 7.92
C GLN A 8 -9.76 1.92 7.50
N ARG A 9 -9.36 3.19 7.57
CA ARG A 9 -10.21 4.32 7.17
C ARG A 9 -10.51 4.30 5.66
N ILE A 10 -9.51 4.02 4.82
CA ILE A 10 -9.71 3.86 3.37
C ILE A 10 -10.72 2.73 3.09
N ASN A 11 -10.61 1.59 3.78
CA ASN A 11 -11.51 0.46 3.61
C ASN A 11 -12.93 0.77 4.09
N ALA A 12 -13.08 1.48 5.21
CA ALA A 12 -14.37 1.93 5.70
C ALA A 12 -15.08 2.85 4.68
N LEU A 13 -14.37 3.85 4.15
CA LEU A 13 -14.89 4.75 3.12
C LEU A 13 -15.23 3.99 1.83
N ALA A 14 -14.41 3.02 1.42
CA ALA A 14 -14.67 2.18 0.26
C ALA A 14 -15.91 1.29 0.44
N LYS A 15 -16.12 0.74 1.65
CA LYS A 15 -17.33 -0.04 1.98
C LYS A 15 -18.57 0.85 1.93
N LYS A 16 -18.51 2.04 2.52
CA LYS A 16 -19.60 3.02 2.48
C LYS A 16 -19.93 3.45 1.05
N GLN A 17 -18.90 3.70 0.24
CA GLN A 17 -19.05 4.04 -1.19
C GLN A 17 -19.83 2.98 -1.99
N LYS A 18 -19.62 1.69 -1.69
CA LYS A 18 -20.30 0.58 -2.37
C LYS A 18 -21.77 0.40 -1.98
N GLY A 19 -22.14 0.80 -0.76
CA GLY A 19 -23.51 0.65 -0.26
C GLY A 19 -24.31 1.93 -0.44
N GLU A 20 -24.05 2.90 0.43
CA GLU A 20 -24.83 4.13 0.60
C GLU A 20 -24.33 5.27 -0.31
N GLY A 21 -23.09 5.15 -0.79
CA GLY A 21 -22.36 6.22 -1.46
C GLY A 21 -21.56 7.08 -0.48
N LEU A 22 -20.75 7.98 -1.03
CA LEU A 22 -19.94 8.94 -0.25
C LEU A 22 -20.49 10.35 -0.42
N THR A 23 -20.53 11.08 0.69
CA THR A 23 -20.72 12.53 0.67
C THR A 23 -19.54 13.22 -0.01
N PRO A 24 -19.68 14.46 -0.50
CA PRO A 24 -18.58 15.22 -1.10
C PRO A 24 -17.36 15.34 -0.17
N ALA A 25 -17.58 15.57 1.12
CA ALA A 25 -16.52 15.65 2.12
C ALA A 25 -15.77 14.32 2.28
N GLU A 26 -16.50 13.20 2.29
CA GLU A 26 -15.91 11.86 2.39
C GLU A 26 -15.15 11.45 1.12
N LYS A 27 -15.60 11.88 -0.06
CA LYS A 27 -14.84 11.68 -1.31
C LYS A 27 -13.50 12.40 -1.26
N GLU A 28 -13.49 13.64 -0.78
CA GLU A 28 -12.26 14.41 -0.59
C GLU A 28 -11.34 13.78 0.47
N GLU A 29 -11.90 13.30 1.57
CA GLU A 29 -11.15 12.53 2.58
C GLU A 29 -10.53 11.28 1.97
N GLN A 30 -11.33 10.47 1.26
CA GLN A 30 -10.87 9.24 0.61
C GLN A 30 -9.76 9.52 -0.40
N ARG A 31 -9.85 10.62 -1.16
CA ARG A 31 -8.81 11.02 -2.12
C ARG A 31 -7.50 11.34 -1.42
N ARG A 32 -7.53 12.18 -0.37
CA ARG A 32 -6.33 12.55 0.42
C ARG A 32 -5.68 11.33 1.06
N LEU A 33 -6.47 10.43 1.61
CA LEU A 33 -5.98 9.20 2.23
C LEU A 33 -5.32 8.27 1.20
N ARG A 34 -5.93 8.10 0.01
CA ARG A 34 -5.36 7.30 -1.08
C ARG A 34 -4.05 7.90 -1.62
N GLU A 35 -3.97 9.22 -1.78
CA GLU A 35 -2.73 9.88 -2.19
C GLU A 35 -1.59 9.64 -1.19
N THR A 36 -1.90 9.72 0.11
CA THR A 36 -0.95 9.44 1.19
C THR A 36 -0.48 7.98 1.18
N TYR A 37 -1.41 7.04 1.00
CA TYR A 37 -1.11 5.62 0.88
C TYR A 37 -0.19 5.32 -0.31
N LEU A 38 -0.52 5.85 -1.49
CA LEU A 38 0.25 5.63 -2.72
C LEU A 38 1.66 6.20 -2.63
N LYS A 39 1.84 7.37 -2.00
CA LYS A 39 3.17 7.93 -1.74
C LYS A 39 4.02 7.00 -0.89
N GLY A 40 3.45 6.41 0.16
CA GLY A 40 4.13 5.44 1.01
C GLY A 40 4.47 4.13 0.27
N ILE A 41 3.50 3.58 -0.48
CA ILE A 41 3.67 2.30 -1.17
C ILE A 41 4.72 2.39 -2.27
N ARG A 42 4.77 3.47 -3.05
CA ARG A 42 5.77 3.61 -4.13
C ARG A 42 7.20 3.51 -3.61
N GLY A 43 7.48 4.11 -2.45
CA GLY A 43 8.80 4.00 -1.82
C GLY A 43 9.11 2.56 -1.40
N GLN A 44 8.15 1.91 -0.74
CA GLN A 44 8.31 0.53 -0.29
C GLN A 44 8.51 -0.46 -1.46
N VAL A 45 7.74 -0.31 -2.53
CA VAL A 45 7.87 -1.16 -3.73
C VAL A 45 9.23 -0.97 -4.38
N LYS A 46 9.70 0.27 -4.52
CA LYS A 46 11.04 0.54 -5.06
C LYS A 46 12.12 -0.17 -4.23
N THR A 47 12.09 0.00 -2.90
CA THR A 47 13.04 -0.67 -2.00
C THR A 47 12.95 -2.20 -2.06
N GLN A 48 11.76 -2.77 -2.26
CA GLN A 48 11.63 -4.21 -2.45
C GLN A 48 12.24 -4.67 -3.77
N LEU A 49 12.01 -3.94 -4.87
CA LEU A 49 12.61 -4.24 -6.18
C LEU A 49 14.13 -4.13 -6.15
N ASP A 50 14.68 -3.11 -5.49
CA ASP A 50 16.13 -2.92 -5.35
C ASP A 50 16.81 -4.09 -4.58
N ARG A 51 16.06 -4.85 -3.78
CA ARG A 51 16.54 -6.04 -3.05
C ARG A 51 16.43 -7.33 -3.85
N ILE A 52 15.72 -7.34 -4.98
CA ILE A 52 15.61 -8.53 -5.83
C ILE A 52 16.97 -8.73 -6.48
N ARG A 53 17.59 -9.88 -6.18
CA ARG A 53 18.81 -10.35 -6.84
C ARG A 53 18.52 -11.68 -7.53
N PHE A 54 19.12 -11.87 -8.69
CA PHE A 54 19.20 -13.20 -9.29
C PHE A 54 20.16 -14.03 -8.45
N VAL A 55 19.76 -15.25 -8.11
CA VAL A 55 20.55 -16.19 -7.31
C VAL A 55 20.84 -17.37 -8.22
N ASP A 56 22.11 -17.67 -8.46
CA ASP A 56 22.49 -18.87 -9.22
C ASP A 56 22.40 -20.10 -8.30
N GLU A 57 22.14 -21.29 -8.86
CA GLU A 57 22.06 -22.53 -8.09
C GLU A 57 23.33 -22.81 -7.26
N LYS A 58 24.47 -22.25 -7.66
CA LYS A 58 25.74 -22.34 -6.94
C LYS A 58 25.76 -21.53 -5.63
N ASP A 59 25.01 -20.43 -5.57
CA ASP A 59 24.90 -19.58 -4.38
C ASP A 59 24.02 -20.21 -3.29
N LEU A 60 23.15 -21.16 -3.65
CA LEU A 60 22.27 -21.89 -2.71
C LEU A 60 23.02 -22.98 -1.91
N ASN A 61 24.21 -23.40 -2.35
CA ASN A 61 24.94 -24.52 -1.76
C ASN A 61 26.02 -24.12 -0.73
N ASN A 62 26.21 -22.83 -0.46
CA ASN A 62 27.25 -22.33 0.45
C ASN A 62 26.74 -21.96 1.86
N GLU A 63 25.48 -22.22 2.19
CA GLU A 63 24.91 -22.00 3.54
C GLU A 63 24.58 -23.32 4.27
N LYS A 64 25.46 -24.32 4.17
CA LYS A 64 25.42 -25.51 5.05
C LYS A 64 26.59 -25.54 6.02
#